data_AF-A0A9D7IHL2-F1
#
_entry.id   AF-A0A9D7IHL2-F1
#
_cell.length_a   1.000
_cell.length_b   1.000
_cell.length_c   1.000
_cell.angle_alpha   90.00
_cell.angle_beta   90.00
_cell.angle_gamma   90.00
#
_symmetry.space_group_name_H-M   'P 1'
#
loop_
_entity.id
_entity.type
_entity.pdbx_description
1 polymer ?
#
loop_
_entity_poly.entity_id
_entity_poly.type
_entity_poly.pdbx_seq_one_letter_code
_entity_poly.pdbx_strand_id
1 'polypeptide(L)'
;MALAAGAGCYRIQGEKSETLAQITDPQRFSYWFHPRFREFADKETRIPFDQHFLKALVAPRALLSTDAYGDLWANPAGTQATYLAAQPVFDLLGVPQNNAIHFRQGKHEQNAEDWTALIDYADQVFSGKANGVDFKKLPFPGQVKNIPGKP
;
A
#
# COMPACT_ATOMS: atom_id res chain seq x y z
N MET A 1 -14.60 -3.39 -5.33
CA MET A 1 -13.14 -3.35 -5.52
C MET A 1 -12.66 -1.95 -5.14
N ALA A 2 -11.51 -1.83 -4.49
CA ALA A 2 -10.85 -0.57 -4.17
C ALA A 2 -9.45 -0.53 -4.79
N LEU A 3 -9.02 0.64 -5.28
CA LEU A 3 -7.66 0.91 -5.75
C LEU A 3 -6.98 1.80 -4.72
N ALA A 4 -5.75 1.46 -4.32
CA ALA A 4 -4.96 2.26 -3.39
C ALA A 4 -3.58 2.58 -3.98
N ALA A 5 -3.19 3.84 -3.87
CA ALA A 5 -1.84 4.36 -4.13
C ALA A 5 -1.45 5.30 -2.98
N GLY A 6 -0.16 5.38 -2.64
CA GLY A 6 0.31 6.26 -1.54
C GLY A 6 -0.02 5.77 -0.12
N ALA A 7 -0.32 4.47 0.05
CA ALA A 7 -0.58 3.84 1.36
C ALA A 7 0.66 3.09 1.89
N GLY A 8 1.82 3.74 1.80
CA GLY A 8 3.10 3.23 2.29
C GLY A 8 3.16 3.16 3.82
N CYS A 9 4.05 2.32 4.34
CA CYS A 9 4.27 2.19 5.79
C CYS A 9 4.94 3.43 6.37
N TYR A 10 4.46 3.94 7.50
CA TYR A 10 5.15 5.02 8.22
C TYR A 10 6.40 4.54 8.98
N ARG A 11 6.49 3.25 9.30
CA ARG A 11 7.64 2.68 10.02
C ARG A 11 8.75 2.12 9.13
N ILE A 12 8.40 1.69 7.92
CA ILE A 12 9.36 1.20 6.92
C ILE A 12 9.44 2.25 5.83
N GLN A 13 10.35 3.21 6.01
CA GLN A 13 10.56 4.33 5.11
C GLN A 13 11.84 4.15 4.29
N GLY A 14 11.77 4.53 3.01
CA GLY A 14 12.95 4.65 2.15
C GLY A 14 13.63 6.00 2.37
N GLU A 15 14.90 6.13 1.97
CA GLU A 15 15.67 7.37 2.15
C GLU A 15 14.99 8.62 1.56
N LYS A 16 14.21 8.44 0.49
CA LYS A 16 13.53 9.52 -0.24
C LYS A 16 12.00 9.51 -0.08
N SER A 17 11.47 8.73 0.86
CA SER A 17 10.02 8.68 1.09
C SER A 17 9.50 9.92 1.80
N GLU A 18 8.25 10.27 1.52
CA GLU A 18 7.52 11.27 2.29
C GLU A 18 7.42 10.87 3.77
N THR A 19 7.71 11.81 4.66
CA THR A 19 7.57 11.62 6.10
C THR A 19 6.23 12.14 6.61
N LEU A 20 5.83 11.69 7.81
CA LEU A 20 4.61 12.20 8.43
C LEU A 20 4.70 13.70 8.71
N ALA A 21 5.89 14.20 9.04
CA ALA A 21 6.13 15.63 9.23
C ALA A 21 5.85 16.45 7.97
N GLN A 22 6.22 15.93 6.80
CA GLN A 22 6.03 16.57 5.49
C GLN A 22 4.56 16.56 5.06
N ILE A 23 3.89 15.41 5.13
CA ILE A 23 2.49 15.29 4.70
C ILE A 23 1.51 15.99 5.64
N THR A 24 1.91 16.28 6.88
CA THR A 24 1.10 17.05 7.85
C THR A 24 1.56 18.50 8.02
N ASP A 25 2.46 18.99 7.18
CA ASP A 25 3.01 20.36 7.27
C ASP A 25 1.89 21.42 7.18
N PRO A 26 1.75 22.33 8.18
CA PRO A 26 0.84 23.46 8.16
C PRO A 26 0.89 24.28 6.86
N GLN A 27 2.06 24.38 6.24
CA GLN A 27 2.27 25.16 5.02
C GLN A 27 2.00 24.40 3.72
N ARG A 28 1.74 23.08 3.78
CA ARG A 28 1.53 22.24 2.60
C ARG A 28 0.16 21.59 2.58
N PHE A 29 -0.02 20.56 3.40
CA PHE A 29 -1.12 19.58 3.29
C PHE A 29 -1.84 19.32 4.61
N SER A 30 -1.68 20.19 5.61
CA SER A 30 -2.30 20.01 6.94
C SER A 30 -3.82 19.82 6.94
N TYR A 31 -4.51 20.26 5.89
CA TYR A 31 -5.96 20.10 5.71
C TYR A 31 -6.38 18.69 5.25
N TRP A 32 -5.46 17.81 4.86
CA TRP A 32 -5.77 16.42 4.47
C TRP A 32 -6.07 15.52 5.67
N PHE A 33 -5.56 15.87 6.85
CA PHE A 33 -5.63 15.02 8.03
C PHE A 33 -6.23 15.78 9.21
N HIS A 34 -6.72 15.03 10.18
CA HIS A 34 -7.08 15.61 11.46
C HIS A 34 -5.84 16.25 12.12
N PRO A 35 -5.91 17.46 12.70
CA PRO A 35 -4.74 18.18 13.23
C PRO A 35 -3.87 17.37 14.22
N ARG A 36 -4.51 16.51 15.02
CA ARG A 36 -3.82 15.62 15.98
C ARG A 36 -2.86 14.62 15.32
N PHE A 37 -3.02 14.34 14.02
CA PHE A 37 -2.12 13.43 13.33
C PHE A 37 -0.69 13.98 13.27
N ARG A 38 -0.55 15.31 13.21
CA ARG A 38 0.75 15.99 13.28
C ARG A 38 1.46 15.79 14.62
N GLU A 39 0.76 15.48 15.70
CA GLU A 39 1.39 15.20 17.00
C GLU A 39 2.35 14.00 16.94
N PHE A 40 2.20 13.14 15.92
CA PHE A 40 3.04 11.99 15.64
C PHE A 40 4.17 12.26 14.62
N ALA A 41 4.29 13.47 14.09
CA ALA A 41 5.42 13.84 13.22
C ALA A 41 6.76 13.57 13.93
N ASP A 42 7.69 12.90 13.24
CA ASP A 42 8.98 12.42 13.76
C ASP A 42 8.87 11.44 14.95
N LYS A 43 7.66 10.91 15.18
CA LYS A 43 7.30 9.96 16.25
C LYS A 43 6.43 8.85 15.69
N GLU A 44 6.68 8.42 14.45
CA GLU A 44 5.88 7.44 13.71
C GLU A 44 5.76 6.10 14.45
N THR A 45 6.77 5.75 15.26
CA THR A 45 6.75 4.56 16.13
C THR A 45 5.70 4.61 17.23
N ARG A 46 5.19 5.80 17.58
CA ARG A 46 4.15 6.02 18.59
C ARG A 46 2.74 5.93 18.02
N ILE A 47 2.57 5.88 16.70
CA ILE A 47 1.25 5.71 16.09
C ILE A 47 0.76 4.29 16.42
N PRO A 48 -0.46 4.13 16.99
CA PRO A 48 -0.96 2.82 17.41
C PRO A 48 -1.43 1.94 16.24
N PHE A 49 -1.53 2.51 15.04
CA PHE A 49 -1.89 1.82 13.79
C PHE A 49 -1.00 2.31 12.65
N ASP A 50 -1.07 1.65 11.49
CA ASP A 50 -0.39 2.07 10.26
C ASP A 50 -1.26 1.66 9.05
N GLN A 51 -0.86 2.00 7.83
CA GLN A 51 -1.72 1.90 6.63
C GLN A 51 -2.21 0.48 6.30
N HIS A 52 -1.56 -0.57 6.83
CA HIS A 52 -2.05 -1.94 6.70
C HIS A 52 -3.40 -2.17 7.40
N PHE A 53 -3.74 -1.40 8.44
CA PHE A 53 -5.08 -1.43 9.05
C PHE A 53 -6.13 -0.95 8.05
N LEU A 54 -5.87 0.15 7.34
CA LEU A 54 -6.78 0.66 6.33
C LEU A 54 -6.97 -0.34 5.18
N LYS A 55 -5.89 -1.00 4.75
CA LYS A 55 -5.95 -2.09 3.77
C LYS A 55 -6.79 -3.27 4.28
N ALA A 56 -6.59 -3.68 5.53
CA ALA A 56 -7.35 -4.76 6.15
C ALA A 56 -8.86 -4.46 6.26
N LEU A 57 -9.26 -3.20 6.48
CA LEU A 57 -10.67 -2.77 6.47
C LEU A 57 -11.36 -2.93 5.11
N VAL A 58 -10.61 -3.15 4.03
CA VAL A 58 -11.20 -3.45 2.71
C VAL A 58 -11.70 -4.89 2.66
N ALA A 59 -11.04 -5.81 3.36
CA ALA A 59 -11.41 -7.22 3.38
C ALA A 59 -12.89 -7.40 3.83
N PRO A 60 -13.64 -8.35 3.24
CA PRO A 60 -13.20 -9.33 2.24
C PRO A 60 -13.25 -8.82 0.78
N ARG A 61 -13.51 -7.52 0.53
CA ARG A 61 -13.61 -6.99 -0.84
C ARG A 61 -12.22 -6.94 -1.48
N ALA A 62 -12.19 -7.01 -2.81
CA ALA A 62 -10.96 -6.88 -3.59
C ALA A 62 -10.30 -5.50 -3.43
N LEU A 63 -9.00 -5.50 -3.12
CA LEU A 63 -8.08 -4.38 -3.04
C LEU A 63 -6.93 -4.60 -4.03
N LEU A 64 -6.62 -3.59 -4.85
CA LEU A 64 -5.41 -3.54 -5.68
C LEU A 64 -4.55 -2.36 -5.21
N SER A 65 -3.30 -2.64 -4.86
CA SER A 65 -2.27 -1.61 -4.65
C SER A 65 -1.43 -1.46 -5.91
N THR A 66 -1.27 -0.25 -6.43
CA THR A 66 -0.45 0.04 -7.62
C THR A 66 0.64 1.04 -7.27
N ASP A 67 1.89 0.76 -7.67
CA ASP A 67 3.02 1.66 -7.44
C ASP A 67 4.04 1.63 -8.59
N ALA A 68 4.88 2.66 -8.67
CA ALA A 68 5.98 2.71 -9.62
C ALA A 68 7.34 2.58 -8.91
N TYR A 69 8.28 1.83 -9.50
CA TYR A 69 9.61 1.62 -8.89
C TYR A 69 10.38 2.91 -8.59
N GLY A 70 10.26 3.91 -9.48
CA GLY A 70 10.95 5.19 -9.36
C GLY A 70 10.17 6.24 -8.55
N ASP A 71 8.96 5.93 -8.08
CA ASP A 71 8.18 6.82 -7.21
C ASP A 71 8.59 6.68 -5.75
N LEU A 72 9.84 7.02 -5.46
CA LEU A 72 10.42 6.81 -4.13
C LEU A 72 9.72 7.63 -3.03
N TRP A 73 9.08 8.75 -3.39
CA TRP A 73 8.34 9.60 -2.47
C TRP A 73 7.12 8.86 -1.89
N ALA A 74 6.37 8.12 -2.73
CA ALA A 74 5.22 7.33 -2.31
C ALA A 74 5.56 6.07 -1.50
N ASN A 75 6.87 5.79 -1.30
CA ASN A 75 7.38 4.64 -0.57
C ASN A 75 6.87 3.27 -1.09
N PRO A 76 7.22 2.87 -2.34
CA PRO A 76 6.73 1.63 -2.97
C PRO A 76 7.08 0.39 -2.14
N ALA A 77 8.23 0.43 -1.50
CA ALA A 77 8.72 -0.59 -0.60
C ALA A 77 7.82 -0.65 0.67
N GLY A 78 7.55 0.49 1.30
CA GLY A 78 6.55 0.58 2.37
C GLY A 78 5.16 0.08 1.97
N THR A 79 4.70 0.28 0.73
CA THR A 79 3.43 -0.29 0.24
C THR A 79 3.47 -1.82 0.25
N GLN A 80 4.58 -2.42 -0.19
CA GLN A 80 4.74 -3.88 -0.13
C GLN A 80 4.69 -4.39 1.31
N ALA A 81 5.30 -3.67 2.25
CA ALA A 81 5.25 -4.03 3.67
C ALA A 81 3.81 -3.96 4.21
N THR A 82 3.04 -2.92 3.86
CA THR A 82 1.64 -2.82 4.31
C THR A 82 0.72 -3.81 3.62
N TYR A 83 1.01 -4.18 2.36
CA TYR A 83 0.34 -5.27 1.65
C TYR A 83 0.52 -6.60 2.41
N LEU A 84 1.76 -6.94 2.76
CA LEU A 84 2.08 -8.17 3.50
C LEU A 84 1.49 -8.18 4.91
N ALA A 85 1.48 -7.05 5.60
CA ALA A 85 0.90 -6.93 6.94
C ALA A 85 -0.64 -6.99 6.94
N ALA A 86 -1.31 -6.63 5.83
CA ALA A 86 -2.76 -6.74 5.69
C ALA A 86 -3.21 -8.16 5.27
N GLN A 87 -2.34 -8.93 4.58
CA GLN A 87 -2.64 -10.26 4.05
C GLN A 87 -3.27 -11.23 5.08
N PRO A 88 -2.81 -11.32 6.35
CA PRO A 88 -3.40 -12.25 7.31
C PRO A 88 -4.91 -12.07 7.53
N VAL A 89 -5.45 -10.85 7.38
CA VAL A 89 -6.89 -10.59 7.51
C VAL A 89 -7.65 -11.13 6.30
N PHE A 90 -7.08 -11.03 5.10
CA PHE A 90 -7.66 -11.62 3.90
C PHE A 90 -7.61 -13.15 3.95
N ASP A 91 -6.51 -13.72 4.44
CA ASP A 91 -6.35 -15.16 4.66
C ASP A 91 -7.39 -15.68 5.66
N LEU A 92 -7.56 -14.98 6.81
CA LEU A 92 -8.55 -15.32 7.84
C LEU A 92 -9.98 -15.35 7.29
N LEU A 93 -10.31 -14.44 6.38
CA LEU A 93 -11.64 -14.34 5.77
C LEU A 93 -11.79 -15.24 4.52
N GLY A 94 -10.80 -16.09 4.21
CA GLY A 94 -10.87 -17.05 3.11
C GLY A 94 -10.79 -16.43 1.71
N VAL A 95 -10.25 -15.22 1.59
CA VAL A 95 -10.12 -14.48 0.32
C VAL A 95 -8.68 -13.99 0.06
N PRO A 96 -7.66 -14.87 0.14
CA PRO A 96 -6.25 -14.48 -0.01
C PRO A 96 -5.93 -13.81 -1.37
N GLN A 97 -6.73 -14.08 -2.40
CA GLN A 97 -6.63 -13.50 -3.74
C GLN A 97 -7.17 -12.07 -3.84
N ASN A 98 -7.98 -11.61 -2.87
CA ASN A 98 -8.60 -10.29 -2.90
C ASN A 98 -7.66 -9.18 -2.41
N ASN A 99 -6.44 -9.49 -2.01
CA ASN A 99 -5.39 -8.52 -1.77
C ASN A 99 -4.35 -8.64 -2.88
N ALA A 100 -4.35 -7.68 -3.80
CA ALA A 100 -3.50 -7.62 -4.98
C ALA A 100 -2.51 -6.45 -4.90
N ILE A 101 -1.35 -6.64 -5.51
CA ILE A 101 -0.32 -5.62 -5.66
C ILE A 101 0.30 -5.68 -7.06
N HIS A 102 0.56 -4.52 -7.64
CA HIS A 102 1.16 -4.37 -8.95
C HIS A 102 2.21 -3.25 -8.93
N PHE A 103 3.37 -3.53 -9.53
CA PHE A 103 4.46 -2.57 -9.67
C PHE A 103 4.88 -2.43 -11.12
N ARG A 104 4.98 -1.18 -11.57
CA ARG A 104 5.44 -0.84 -12.92
C ARG A 104 6.72 -0.02 -12.92
N GLN A 105 7.38 0.03 -14.08
CA GLN A 105 8.51 0.93 -14.31
C GLN A 105 8.05 2.39 -14.40
N GLY A 106 8.98 3.32 -14.19
CA GLY A 106 8.72 4.76 -14.28
C GLY A 106 8.68 5.47 -12.93
N LYS A 107 8.06 6.65 -12.90
CA LYS A 107 7.98 7.56 -11.73
C LYS A 107 6.51 7.77 -11.31
N HIS A 108 6.28 8.82 -10.54
CA HIS A 108 4.97 9.24 -10.04
C HIS A 108 4.02 9.67 -11.18
N GLU A 109 3.13 8.77 -11.59
CA GLU A 109 2.04 9.02 -12.54
C GLU A 109 1.03 7.86 -12.48
N GLN A 110 -0.07 7.96 -13.21
CA GLN A 110 -0.88 6.81 -13.60
C GLN A 110 -0.92 6.76 -15.12
N ASN A 111 -0.63 5.59 -15.70
CA ASN A 111 -0.57 5.42 -17.15
C ASN A 111 -1.34 4.17 -17.61
N ALA A 112 -1.27 3.87 -18.90
CA ALA A 112 -2.00 2.75 -19.51
C ALA A 112 -1.69 1.39 -18.86
N GLU A 113 -0.50 1.18 -18.32
CA GLU A 113 -0.13 -0.06 -17.62
C GLU A 113 -0.94 -0.21 -16.32
N ASP A 114 -1.09 0.86 -15.54
CA ASP A 114 -1.88 0.85 -14.30
C ASP A 114 -3.36 0.58 -14.58
N TRP A 115 -3.91 1.20 -15.63
CA TRP A 115 -5.29 0.97 -16.05
C TRP A 115 -5.52 -0.44 -16.56
N THR A 116 -4.55 -1.00 -17.29
CA THR A 116 -4.60 -2.39 -17.76
C THR A 116 -4.60 -3.33 -16.56
N ALA A 117 -3.69 -3.13 -15.60
CA ALA A 117 -3.63 -3.90 -14.36
C ALA A 117 -4.94 -3.83 -13.56
N LEU A 118 -5.57 -2.66 -13.46
CA LEU A 118 -6.86 -2.49 -12.81
C LEU A 118 -7.97 -3.29 -13.49
N ILE A 119 -8.08 -3.20 -14.82
CA ILE A 119 -9.10 -3.91 -15.60
C ILE A 119 -8.86 -5.42 -15.52
N ASP A 120 -7.61 -5.85 -15.63
CA ASP A 120 -7.23 -7.25 -15.52
C ASP A 120 -7.58 -7.84 -14.14
N TYR A 121 -7.32 -7.10 -13.08
CA TYR A 121 -7.70 -7.53 -11.74
C TYR A 121 -9.23 -7.53 -11.55
N ALA A 122 -9.93 -6.54 -12.12
CA ALA A 122 -11.39 -6.52 -12.11
C ALA A 122 -11.98 -7.75 -12.83
N ASP A 123 -11.41 -8.14 -13.96
CA ASP A 123 -11.84 -9.34 -14.71
C ASP A 123 -11.57 -10.63 -13.93
N GLN A 124 -10.46 -10.74 -13.19
CA GLN A 124 -10.22 -11.87 -12.27
C GLN A 124 -11.27 -11.91 -11.15
N VAL A 125 -11.57 -10.77 -10.54
CA VAL A 125 -12.44 -10.67 -9.35
C VAL A 125 -13.92 -10.83 -9.69
N PHE A 126 -14.40 -10.18 -10.75
CA PHE A 126 -15.83 -10.11 -11.07
C PHE A 126 -16.27 -11.08 -12.16
N SER A 127 -15.37 -11.42 -13.10
CA SER A 127 -15.69 -12.28 -14.24
C SER A 127 -15.11 -13.69 -14.11
N GLY A 128 -14.24 -13.94 -13.10
CA GLY A 128 -13.55 -15.22 -12.93
C GLY A 128 -12.60 -15.56 -14.09
N LYS A 129 -12.22 -14.58 -14.91
CA LYS A 129 -11.38 -14.81 -16.09
C LYS A 129 -9.91 -14.94 -15.66
N ALA A 130 -9.28 -16.03 -16.08
CA ALA A 130 -7.82 -16.16 -15.98
C ALA A 130 -7.16 -15.37 -17.13
N ASN A 131 -6.46 -14.29 -16.80
CA ASN A 131 -5.66 -13.49 -17.74
C ASN A 131 -4.15 -13.67 -17.55
N GLY A 132 -3.72 -14.58 -16.67
CA GLY A 132 -2.31 -14.93 -16.47
C GLY A 132 -1.47 -13.88 -15.74
N VAL A 133 -2.09 -12.81 -15.24
CA VAL A 133 -1.38 -11.75 -14.49
C VAL A 133 -1.21 -12.14 -13.02
N ASP A 134 0.03 -12.12 -12.54
CA ASP A 134 0.38 -12.37 -11.14
C ASP A 134 0.37 -11.07 -10.32
N PHE A 135 -0.74 -10.83 -9.63
CA PHE A 135 -0.92 -9.70 -8.71
C PHE A 135 -0.35 -9.93 -7.29
N LYS A 136 0.61 -10.85 -7.14
CA LYS A 136 1.30 -11.11 -5.87
C LYS A 136 2.81 -10.94 -5.99
N LYS A 137 3.30 -10.37 -7.10
CA LYS A 137 4.73 -10.18 -7.32
C LYS A 137 5.31 -9.12 -6.36
N LEU A 138 6.28 -9.54 -5.55
CA LEU A 138 6.92 -8.72 -4.52
C LEU A 138 8.38 -8.39 -4.89
N PRO A 139 8.66 -7.20 -5.43
CA PRO A 139 9.99 -6.85 -5.93
C PRO A 139 10.99 -6.37 -4.86
N PHE A 140 10.56 -6.10 -3.63
CA PHE A 140 11.42 -5.58 -2.55
C PHE A 140 11.74 -6.66 -1.52
N PRO A 141 12.85 -7.41 -1.65
CA PRO A 141 13.22 -8.45 -0.70
C PRO A 141 13.60 -7.86 0.67
N GLY A 142 13.34 -8.61 1.75
CA GLY A 142 13.86 -8.31 3.09
C GLY A 142 13.02 -7.36 3.95
N GLN A 143 11.97 -6.73 3.44
CA GLN A 143 11.14 -5.77 4.20
C GLN A 143 10.23 -6.40 5.27
N VAL A 144 10.12 -7.73 5.27
CA VAL A 144 9.34 -8.49 6.25
C VAL A 144 10.03 -8.56 7.61
N LYS A 145 11.36 -8.42 7.67
CA LYS A 145 12.14 -8.69 8.90
C LYS A 145 11.86 -7.71 10.04
N ASN A 146 11.25 -6.56 9.77
CA ASN A 146 10.97 -5.52 10.76
C ASN A 146 9.46 -5.28 11.00
N ILE A 147 8.58 -6.20 10.58
CA ILE A 147 7.15 -6.12 10.93
C ILE A 147 6.99 -6.59 12.38
N PRO A 148 6.64 -5.70 13.34
CA PRO A 148 6.44 -6.12 14.73
C PRO A 148 5.24 -7.06 14.81
N GLY A 149 5.41 -8.25 15.39
CA GLY A 149 4.31 -9.19 15.64
C GLY A 149 4.22 -10.40 14.72
N LYS A 150 5.24 -10.68 13.89
CA LYS A 150 5.44 -12.03 13.34
C LYS A 150 6.30 -12.82 14.35
N PRO A 151 5.92 -14.06 14.74
CA PRO A 151 6.78 -14.89 15.59
C PRO A 151 8.14 -15.14 14.94
#